data_AF-A0A1Y3ZGC4-F1
#
_entry.id   AF-A0A1Y3ZGC4-F1
#
_cell.length_a   1.000
_cell.length_b   1.000
_cell.length_c   1.000
_cell.angle_alpha   90.00
_cell.angle_beta   90.00
_cell.angle_gamma   90.00
#
_symmetry.space_group_name_H-M   'P 1'
#
loop_
_entity.id
_entity.type
_entity.pdbx_description
1 polymer ?
#
loop_
_entity_poly.entity_id
_entity_poly.type
_entity_poly.pdbx_seq_one_letter_code
_entity_poly.pdbx_strand_id
1 'polypeptide(L)'
;LCTGLLCYKAILKGSAEHSVELGQDAKGNLVRIDHVLDRLPQRIQETQDAIEHTLQQCEAVKAELEKPFPQEAELAEKTARLTELDILLHIGDQESTDRLAG
;
A
#
# COMPACT_ATOMS: atom_id res chain seq x y z
N LEU A 1 8.56 -32.85 13.41
CA LEU A 1 7.25 -32.15 13.35
C LEU A 1 6.49 -32.52 14.61
N CYS A 2 5.87 -31.54 15.27
CA CYS A 2 5.23 -31.70 16.58
C CYS A 2 4.15 -32.81 16.55
N THR A 3 4.45 -33.97 17.12
CA THR A 3 3.50 -35.08 17.30
C THR A 3 3.12 -35.14 18.78
N GLY A 4 2.11 -34.35 19.19
CA GLY A 4 1.58 -34.37 20.55
C GLY A 4 0.90 -33.06 20.96
N LEU A 5 -0.15 -33.17 21.77
CA LEU A 5 -1.16 -32.16 22.13
C LEU A 5 -0.64 -30.89 22.87
N LEU A 6 0.67 -30.72 23.06
CA LEU A 6 1.25 -29.49 23.63
C LEU A 6 2.42 -29.01 22.75
N CYS A 7 2.17 -27.95 21.98
CA CYS A 7 3.21 -27.17 21.32
C CYS A 7 3.62 -26.03 22.26
N TYR A 8 4.88 -26.02 22.70
CA TYR A 8 5.41 -24.92 23.48
C TYR A 8 6.03 -23.87 22.55
N LYS A 9 5.88 -22.60 22.92
CA LYS A 9 6.40 -21.47 22.14
C LYS A 9 7.31 -20.62 23.00
N ALA A 10 8.51 -20.34 22.50
CA ALA A 10 9.41 -19.36 23.07
C ALA A 10 9.17 -18.00 22.38
N ILE A 11 9.20 -16.94 23.18
CA ILE A 11 9.15 -15.56 22.67
C ILE A 11 10.46 -14.90 23.08
N LEU A 12 11.26 -14.54 22.08
CA LEU A 12 12.46 -13.73 22.23
C LEU A 12 12.01 -12.26 22.19
N LYS A 13 12.17 -11.54 23.29
CA LYS A 13 11.81 -10.13 23.41
C LYS A 13 13.06 -9.25 23.43
N GLY A 14 13.08 -8.26 22.55
CA GLY A 14 14.02 -7.14 22.56
C GLY A 14 13.27 -5.86 22.16
N SER A 15 13.81 -5.07 21.24
CA SER A 15 13.06 -3.97 20.61
C SER A 15 11.89 -4.47 19.73
N ALA A 16 11.98 -5.71 19.26
CA ALA A 16 10.92 -6.43 18.56
C ALA A 16 10.69 -7.79 19.21
N GLU A 17 9.51 -8.37 18.98
CA GLU A 17 9.17 -9.72 19.46
C GLU A 17 9.34 -10.75 18.35
N HIS A 18 9.99 -11.88 18.68
CA HIS A 18 10.20 -12.98 17.75
C HIS A 18 9.75 -14.30 18.38
N SER A 19 8.95 -15.05 17.63
CA SER A 19 8.33 -16.30 18.08
C SER A 19 9.09 -17.50 17.53
N VAL A 20 9.36 -18.49 18.39
CA VAL A 20 9.97 -19.77 17.99
C VAL A 20 9.16 -20.93 18.55
N GLU A 21 8.82 -21.88 17.69
CA GLU A 21 8.17 -23.12 18.11
C GLU A 21 9.20 -24.09 18.71
N LEU A 22 8.88 -24.61 19.89
CA LEU A 22 9.69 -25.59 20.60
C LEU A 22 9.18 -27.00 20.31
N GLY A 23 10.12 -27.90 20.06
CA GLY A 23 9.89 -29.32 19.90
C GLY A 23 10.33 -30.09 21.14
N GLN A 24 10.32 -31.42 21.03
CA GLN A 24 10.61 -32.32 22.14
C GLN A 24 12.11 -32.43 22.47
N ASP A 25 12.99 -32.18 21.49
CA ASP A 25 14.45 -32.23 21.69
C ASP A 25 15.01 -30.86 22.11
N ALA A 26 15.69 -30.83 23.25
CA ALA A 26 16.32 -29.64 23.81
C ALA A 26 17.45 -29.10 22.91
N LYS A 27 18.27 -29.97 22.31
CA LYS A 27 19.36 -29.52 21.42
C LYS A 27 18.80 -28.89 20.16
N GLY A 28 17.82 -29.52 19.53
CA GLY A 28 17.09 -28.96 18.39
C GLY A 28 16.36 -27.65 18.71
N ASN A 29 15.88 -27.48 19.95
CA ASN A 29 15.28 -26.22 20.40
C ASN A 29 16.32 -25.09 20.43
N LEU A 30 17.52 -25.34 20.96
CA LEU A 30 18.61 -24.37 20.98
C LEU A 30 19.03 -23.96 19.57
N VAL A 31 19.20 -24.93 18.66
CA VAL A 31 19.54 -24.64 17.24
C VAL A 31 18.45 -23.79 16.57
N ARG A 32 17.16 -24.07 16.85
CA ARG A 32 16.06 -23.25 16.31
C ARG A 32 16.06 -21.82 16.83
N ILE A 33 16.39 -21.61 18.10
CA ILE A 33 16.54 -20.28 18.70
C ILE A 33 17.76 -19.57 18.09
N ASP A 34 18.89 -20.25 17.95
CA ASP A 34 20.13 -19.73 17.36
C ASP A 34 19.90 -19.23 15.93
N HIS A 35 19.26 -20.04 15.08
CA HIS A 35 18.87 -19.65 13.73
C HIS A 35 17.91 -18.44 13.66
N VAL A 36 17.17 -18.14 14.73
CA VAL A 36 16.32 -16.94 14.79
C VAL A 36 17.16 -15.72 15.15
N LEU A 37 18.11 -15.88 16.06
CA LEU A 37 19.06 -14.82 16.46
C LEU A 37 19.99 -14.45 15.30
N ASP A 38 20.53 -15.43 14.57
CA ASP A 38 21.42 -15.22 13.43
C ASP A 38 20.77 -14.45 12.28
N ARG A 39 19.44 -14.54 12.15
CA ARG A 39 18.67 -13.81 11.13
C ARG A 39 18.33 -12.38 11.52
N LEU A 40 18.53 -11.97 12.77
CA LEU A 40 18.17 -10.61 13.21
C LEU A 40 18.95 -9.52 12.48
N PRO A 41 20.28 -9.60 12.29
CA PRO A 41 21.03 -8.56 11.59
C PRO A 41 20.52 -8.37 10.15
N GLN A 42 20.28 -9.47 9.44
CA GLN A 42 19.72 -9.43 8.09
C GLN A 42 18.35 -8.74 8.05
N ARG A 43 17.44 -9.12 8.97
CA ARG A 43 16.09 -8.53 9.02
C ARG A 43 16.10 -7.04 9.36
N ILE A 44 17.05 -6.60 10.18
CA ILE A 44 17.26 -5.17 10.47
C ILE A 44 17.65 -4.45 9.18
N GLN A 45 18.61 -4.99 8.43
CA GLN A 45 19.04 -4.40 7.16
C GLN A 45 17.87 -4.35 6.15
N GLU A 46 17.16 -5.46 5.95
CA GLU A 46 15.99 -5.52 5.06
C GLU A 46 14.92 -4.48 5.42
N THR A 47 14.70 -4.25 6.72
CA THR A 47 13.74 -3.24 7.18
C THR A 47 14.25 -1.82 6.91
N GLN A 48 15.54 -1.56 7.10
CA GLN A 48 16.15 -0.27 6.80
C GLN A 48 16.09 0.04 5.30
N ASP A 49 16.43 -0.94 4.46
CA ASP A 49 16.37 -0.82 3.00
C ASP A 49 14.93 -0.56 2.53
N ALA A 50 13.95 -1.24 3.13
CA ALA A 50 12.53 -1.02 2.81
C ALA A 50 12.07 0.40 3.19
N ILE A 51 12.54 0.94 4.32
CA ILE A 51 12.27 2.33 4.72
C ILE A 51 12.87 3.28 3.69
N GLU A 52 14.15 3.12 3.36
CA GLU A 52 14.85 3.98 2.40
C GLU A 52 14.15 3.97 1.03
N HIS A 53 13.86 2.78 0.52
CA HIS A 53 13.16 2.62 -0.75
C HIS A 53 11.77 3.30 -0.75
N THR A 54 11.00 3.13 0.34
CA THR A 54 9.68 3.76 0.46
C THR A 54 9.79 5.29 0.47
N LEU A 55 10.80 5.83 1.17
CA LEU A 55 11.05 7.28 1.20
C LEU A 55 11.42 7.81 -0.18
N GLN A 56 12.30 7.13 -0.91
CA GLN A 56 12.65 7.49 -2.29
C GLN A 56 11.44 7.47 -3.21
N GLN A 57 10.56 6.46 -3.09
CA GLN A 57 9.31 6.41 -3.86
C GLN A 57 8.39 7.58 -3.52
N CYS A 58 8.25 7.94 -2.23
CA CYS A 58 7.48 9.10 -1.82
C CYS A 58 8.03 10.40 -2.40
N GLU A 59 9.35 10.59 -2.41
CA GLU A 59 10.00 11.76 -2.99
C GLU A 59 9.80 11.83 -4.52
N ALA A 60 9.96 10.70 -5.22
CA ALA A 60 9.74 10.62 -6.66
C ALA A 60 8.29 10.95 -7.04
N VAL A 61 7.31 10.38 -6.31
CA VAL A 61 5.88 10.66 -6.54
C VAL A 61 5.56 12.12 -6.22
N LYS A 62 6.12 12.70 -5.16
CA LYS A 62 5.95 14.14 -4.86
C LYS A 62 6.49 15.01 -5.98
N ALA A 63 7.70 14.73 -6.47
CA ALA A 63 8.30 15.45 -7.58
C ALA A 63 7.50 15.31 -8.89
N GLU A 64 6.82 14.18 -9.08
CA GLU A 64 5.94 13.97 -10.23
C GLU A 64 4.60 14.69 -10.08
N LEU A 65 4.04 14.78 -8.86
CA LEU A 65 2.85 15.59 -8.58
C LEU A 65 3.09 17.09 -8.75
N GLU A 66 4.31 17.56 -8.51
CA GLU A 66 4.70 18.96 -8.73
C GLU A 66 4.85 19.30 -10.22
N LYS A 67 4.90 18.31 -11.12
CA LYS A 67 4.97 18.59 -12.55
C LYS A 67 3.60 19.10 -13.03
N PRO A 68 3.53 20.32 -13.60
CA PRO A 68 2.29 20.84 -14.14
C PRO A 68 1.78 19.94 -15.26
N PHE A 69 0.47 19.79 -15.36
CA PHE A 69 -0.14 18.94 -16.36
C PHE A 69 0.12 19.52 -17.76
N PRO A 70 0.81 18.80 -18.66
CA PRO A 70 1.31 19.38 -19.91
C PRO A 70 0.19 19.84 -20.87
N GLN A 71 -1.03 19.34 -20.69
CA GLN A 71 -2.20 19.69 -21.51
C GLN A 71 -3.24 20.51 -20.73
N GLU A 72 -2.85 21.18 -19.64
CA GLU A 72 -3.77 21.92 -18.78
C GLU A 72 -4.57 22.99 -19.53
N ALA A 73 -3.93 23.72 -20.44
CA ALA A 73 -4.60 24.71 -21.28
C ALA A 73 -5.63 24.09 -22.24
N GLU A 74 -5.28 22.99 -22.92
CA GLU A 74 -6.18 22.29 -23.86
C GLU A 74 -7.35 21.64 -23.11
N LEU A 75 -7.08 21.10 -21.91
CA LEU A 75 -8.09 20.49 -21.06
C LEU A 75 -9.06 21.54 -20.50
N ALA A 76 -8.57 22.72 -20.10
CA ALA A 76 -9.42 23.84 -19.69
C ALA A 76 -10.32 24.32 -20.84
N GLU A 77 -9.79 24.47 -22.06
CA GLU A 77 -10.55 24.88 -23.24
C GLU A 77 -11.64 23.86 -23.58
N LYS A 78 -11.29 22.57 -23.64
CA LYS A 78 -12.25 21.48 -23.91
C LYS A 78 -13.31 21.36 -22.82
N THR A 79 -12.93 21.55 -21.56
CA THR A 79 -13.87 21.51 -20.43
C THR A 79 -14.85 22.68 -20.50
N ALA A 80 -14.37 23.90 -20.77
CA ALA A 80 -15.24 25.06 -20.94
C ALA A 80 -16.25 24.84 -22.07
N ARG A 81 -15.79 24.38 -23.23
CA ARG A 81 -16.67 24.08 -24.37
C ARG A 81 -17.68 22.97 -24.06
N LEU A 82 -17.28 21.93 -23.33
CA LEU A 82 -18.19 20.89 -22.86
C LEU A 82 -19.25 21.46 -21.91
N THR A 83 -18.87 22.31 -20.96
CA THR A 83 -19.83 22.93 -20.04
C THR A 83 -20.83 23.84 -20.77
N GLU A 84 -20.38 24.58 -21.77
CA GLU A 84 -21.27 25.38 -22.63
C GLU A 84 -22.25 24.49 -23.40
N LEU A 85 -21.75 23.40 -23.99
CA LEU A 85 -22.58 22.42 -24.71
C LEU A 85 -23.57 21.73 -23.78
N ASP A 86 -23.16 21.32 -22.58
CA ASP A 86 -24.03 20.68 -21.59
C ASP A 86 -25.18 21.62 -21.18
N ILE A 87 -24.90 22.92 -20.96
CA ILE A 87 -25.94 23.91 -20.67
C ILE A 87 -26.94 24.01 -21.82
N LEU A 88 -26.46 24.11 -23.07
CA LEU A 88 -27.33 24.21 -24.26
C LEU A 88 -28.15 22.93 -24.47
N LEU A 89 -27.56 21.76 -24.23
CA LEU A 89 -28.21 20.47 -24.41
C LEU A 89 -29.28 20.24 -23.33
N HIS A 90 -28.99 20.59 -22.07
CA HIS A 90 -29.96 20.49 -20.97
C HIS A 90 -31.20 21.38 -21.19
N ILE A 91 -31.03 22.56 -21.80
CA ILE A 91 -32.14 23.44 -22.16
C ILE A 91 -33.01 22.80 -23.26
N GLY A 92 -32.39 22.16 -24.26
CA GLY A 92 -33.11 21.42 -25.30
C GLY A 92 -33.85 20.19 -24.79
N ASP A 93 -33.27 19.48 -23.80
CA ASP A 93 -33.91 18.34 -23.14
C ASP A 93 -35.11 18.75 -22.27
N GLN A 94 -35.04 19.91 -21.60
CA GLN A 94 -36.20 20.48 -20.88
C GLN A 94 -37.32 20.89 -21.84
N GLU A 95 -37.02 21.55 -22.96
CA GLU A 95 -38.03 21.92 -23.97
C GLU A 95 -38.67 20.71 -24.68
N SER A 96 -37.93 19.61 -24.84
CA SER A 96 -38.45 18.40 -25.50
C SER A 96 -39.20 17.48 -24.54
N THR A 97 -38.80 17.40 -23.26
CA THR A 97 -39.56 16.69 -22.21
C THR A 97 -40.88 17.40 -21.86
N ASP A 98 -40.92 18.74 -21.87
CA ASP A 98 -42.15 19.52 -21.62
C ASP A 98 -43.19 19.38 -22.74
N ARG A 99 -42.74 19.14 -23.99
CA ARG A 99 -43.63 18.84 -25.14
C ARG A 99 -44.13 17.40 -25.21
N LEU A 100 -43.51 16.48 -24.48
CA LEU A 100 -43.91 15.07 -24.38
C LEU A 100 -44.82 14.80 -23.16
N ALA A 101 -44.90 15.75 -22.21
CA ALA A 101 -45.68 15.65 -20.99
C ALA A 101 -47.00 16.45 -20.99
N GLY A 102 -47.33 17.14 -22.09
CA GLY A 102 -48.61 17.82 -22.33
C GLY A 102 -49.46 17.12 -23.39
#